data_AF-A0A920R7R6-F1
#
_entry.id   AF-A0A920R7R6-F1
#
_cell.length_a   1.000
_cell.length_b   1.000
_cell.length_c   1.000
_cell.angle_alpha   90.00
_cell.angle_beta   90.00
_cell.angle_gamma   90.00
#
_symmetry.space_group_name_H-M   'P 1'
#
loop_
_entity.id
_entity.type
_entity.pdbx_description
1 polymer ?
#
loop_
_entity_poly.entity_id
_entity_poly.type
_entity_poly.pdbx_seq_one_letter_code
_entity_poly.pdbx_strand_id
1 'polypeptide(L)'
;MRGPFVVIADGAEQIQLYMNNKSFADEKAVELKSLDLGDILGVQGQIFKTNQGELTIRVADFQLLTKSLRPLPDKQKGDFPDTEMRYRQRYVDLIVNEESRSVFETRSRIIKFMRGYFEELGFMEVETPMMQVIPGGATARPFITHHNALDQDMYLRVAPELYLKRLIVAGLDKVFELNRNFRNEGLSTRHNPEFTMLEFYKAYARYQDLMDLTEDLFRRIAKEVIGSTTINYQGTEYDFANPFTRLTVGCYYSIL
;
A
#
# COMPACT_ATOMS: atom_id res chain seq x y z
N MET A 1 -2.90 -15.81 42.48
CA MET A 1 -3.18 -14.82 41.42
C MET A 1 -2.42 -15.23 40.18
N ARG A 2 -3.15 -15.56 39.10
CA ARG A 2 -2.56 -15.85 37.78
C ARG A 2 -1.87 -14.56 37.28
N GLY A 3 -0.63 -14.65 36.81
CA GLY A 3 0.06 -13.49 36.22
C GLY A 3 -0.70 -12.94 35.01
N PRO A 4 -0.59 -11.64 34.70
CA PRO A 4 -1.25 -11.05 33.54
C PRO A 4 -0.80 -11.74 32.25
N PHE A 5 -1.78 -12.05 31.40
CA PHE A 5 -1.51 -12.37 30.00
C PHE A 5 -1.47 -11.05 29.24
N VAL A 6 -0.45 -10.88 28.42
CA VAL A 6 -0.25 -9.71 27.55
C VAL A 6 -0.12 -10.22 26.13
N VAL A 7 -0.60 -9.47 25.14
CA VAL A 7 -0.37 -9.80 23.72
C VAL A 7 0.65 -8.82 23.17
N ILE A 8 1.66 -9.34 22.48
CA ILE A 8 2.59 -8.53 21.70
C ILE A 8 2.33 -8.75 20.22
N ALA A 9 2.44 -7.68 19.44
CA ALA A 9 2.34 -7.71 17.98
C ALA A 9 3.66 -7.20 17.40
N ASP A 10 4.27 -7.95 16.48
CA ASP A 10 5.49 -7.54 15.77
C ASP A 10 5.19 -6.84 14.43
N GLY A 11 3.90 -6.75 14.09
CA GLY A 11 3.40 -6.16 12.87
C GLY A 11 2.90 -7.18 11.83
N ALA A 12 3.33 -8.43 11.87
CA ALA A 12 2.76 -9.48 11.02
C ALA A 12 1.83 -10.38 11.83
N GLU A 13 2.25 -10.72 13.06
CA GLU A 13 1.54 -11.68 13.89
C GLU A 13 1.41 -11.18 15.33
N GLN A 14 0.55 -11.87 16.08
CA GLN A 14 0.37 -11.66 17.50
C GLN A 14 0.76 -12.93 18.26
N ILE A 15 1.45 -12.76 19.37
CA ILE A 15 1.74 -13.87 20.28
C ILE A 15 1.41 -13.49 21.72
N GLN A 16 0.85 -14.45 22.44
CA GLN A 16 0.56 -14.28 23.86
C GLN A 16 1.85 -14.39 24.68
N LEU A 17 1.96 -13.53 25.68
CA LEU A 17 3.00 -13.50 26.67
C LEU A 17 2.39 -13.86 28.03
N TYR A 18 3.05 -14.79 28.71
CA TYR A 18 2.76 -15.08 30.11
C TYR A 18 3.85 -14.44 30.99
N MET A 19 3.48 -13.34 31.64
CA MET A 19 4.38 -12.56 32.50
C MET A 19 3.99 -12.79 33.97
N ASN A 20 4.70 -13.70 34.64
CA ASN A 20 4.43 -13.98 36.05
C ASN A 20 5.22 -13.02 36.95
N ASN A 21 4.53 -12.09 37.61
CA ASN A 21 5.19 -11.13 38.52
C ASN A 21 6.12 -11.78 39.56
N LYS A 22 5.82 -13.02 39.98
CA LYS A 22 6.62 -13.74 40.98
C LYS A 22 7.92 -14.33 40.43
N SER A 23 8.08 -14.42 39.11
CA SER A 23 9.31 -14.93 38.48
C SER A 23 10.32 -13.84 38.16
N PHE A 24 9.96 -12.56 38.32
CA PHE A 24 10.86 -11.43 38.09
C PHE A 24 11.45 -10.92 39.42
N ALA A 25 12.65 -10.36 39.37
CA ALA A 25 13.22 -9.62 40.49
C ALA A 25 12.38 -8.37 40.81
N ASP A 26 12.46 -7.85 42.04
CA ASP A 26 11.59 -6.77 42.53
C ASP A 26 11.60 -5.52 41.63
N GLU A 27 12.76 -5.13 41.09
CA GLU A 27 12.88 -4.00 40.17
C GLU A 27 12.07 -4.20 38.87
N LYS A 28 12.20 -5.38 38.23
CA LYS A 28 11.42 -5.71 37.03
C LYS A 28 9.94 -5.90 37.33
N ALA A 29 9.58 -6.33 38.54
CA ALA A 29 8.18 -6.42 38.95
C ALA A 29 7.53 -5.02 39.10
N VAL A 30 8.31 -3.98 39.44
CA VAL A 30 7.86 -2.58 39.41
C VAL A 30 7.75 -2.08 37.97
N GLU A 31 8.77 -2.33 37.14
CA GLU A 31 8.76 -1.95 35.73
C GLU A 31 7.55 -2.56 35.00
N LEU A 32 7.25 -3.83 35.24
CA LEU A 32 6.09 -4.53 34.66
C LEU A 32 4.76 -3.83 34.97
N LYS A 33 4.62 -3.24 36.17
CA LYS A 33 3.41 -2.48 36.56
C LYS A 33 3.34 -1.11 35.92
N SER A 34 4.46 -0.59 35.43
CA SER A 34 4.54 0.69 34.72
C SER A 34 4.34 0.58 33.21
N LEU A 35 4.17 -0.64 32.68
CA LEU A 35 3.91 -0.84 31.25
C LEU A 35 2.49 -0.40 30.89
N ASP A 36 2.36 0.22 29.72
CA ASP A 36 1.12 0.71 29.15
C ASP A 36 0.83 0.03 27.81
N LEU A 37 -0.44 0.02 27.41
CA LEU A 37 -0.82 -0.44 26.08
C LEU A 37 -0.18 0.45 25.00
N GLY A 38 0.55 -0.16 24.08
CA GLY A 38 1.28 0.52 23.00
C GLY A 38 2.78 0.63 23.25
N ASP A 39 3.26 0.28 24.45
CA ASP A 39 4.69 0.14 24.69
C ASP A 39 5.31 -0.91 23.76
N ILE A 40 6.51 -0.63 23.28
CA ILE A 40 7.31 -1.57 22.48
C ILE A 40 8.23 -2.33 23.43
N LEU A 41 8.10 -3.64 23.44
CA LEU A 41 8.82 -4.53 24.35
C LEU A 41 9.71 -5.51 23.59
N GLY A 42 10.90 -5.76 24.13
CA GLY A 42 11.69 -6.95 23.82
C GLY A 42 11.42 -8.00 24.89
N VAL A 43 11.23 -9.26 24.48
CA VAL A 43 10.97 -10.37 25.41
C VAL A 43 11.81 -11.59 25.08
N GLN A 44 12.23 -12.30 26.11
CA GLN A 44 12.93 -13.58 26.02
C GLN A 44 12.25 -14.60 26.92
N GLY A 45 12.08 -15.83 26.45
CA GLY A 45 11.41 -16.85 27.23
C GLY A 45 11.28 -18.19 26.53
N GLN A 46 10.57 -19.11 27.17
CA GLN A 46 10.30 -20.44 26.63
C GLN A 46 8.92 -20.47 25.97
N ILE A 47 8.84 -21.02 24.76
CA ILE A 47 7.57 -21.24 24.07
C ILE A 47 6.85 -22.43 24.71
N PHE A 48 5.56 -22.30 24.96
CA PHE A 48 4.69 -23.38 25.42
C PHE A 48 3.25 -23.18 24.90
N LYS A 49 2.40 -24.20 25.07
CA LYS A 49 0.96 -24.08 24.84
C LYS A 49 0.22 -24.03 26.16
N THR A 50 -0.75 -23.13 26.29
CA THR A 50 -1.63 -23.09 27.47
C THR A 50 -2.57 -24.31 27.48
N ASN A 51 -3.26 -24.54 28.60
CA ASN A 51 -4.29 -25.59 28.68
C ASN A 51 -5.45 -25.38 27.69
N GLN A 52 -5.64 -24.15 27.19
CA GLN A 52 -6.62 -23.82 26.16
C GLN A 52 -6.06 -23.95 24.73
N GLY A 53 -4.78 -24.35 24.59
CA GLY A 53 -4.15 -24.62 23.30
C GLY A 53 -3.44 -23.42 22.66
N GLU A 54 -3.47 -22.24 23.27
CA GLU A 54 -2.86 -21.02 22.75
C GLU A 54 -1.33 -21.09 22.80
N LEU A 55 -0.66 -20.72 21.70
CA LEU A 55 0.80 -20.58 21.66
C LEU A 55 1.21 -19.37 22.50
N THR A 56 2.12 -19.55 23.45
CA THR A 56 2.47 -18.51 24.42
C THR A 56 3.95 -18.55 24.76
N ILE A 57 4.55 -17.39 24.99
CA ILE A 57 5.91 -17.28 25.54
C ILE A 57 5.81 -17.12 27.05
N ARG A 58 6.37 -18.07 27.81
CA ARG A 58 6.63 -17.89 29.24
C ARG A 58 7.85 -16.99 29.37
N VAL A 59 7.60 -15.72 29.67
CA VAL A 59 8.63 -14.68 29.68
C VAL A 59 9.58 -14.92 30.85
N ALA A 60 10.85 -15.14 30.54
CA ALA A 60 11.96 -15.22 31.49
C ALA A 60 12.56 -13.83 31.72
N ASP A 61 12.63 -13.02 30.67
CA ASP A 61 13.10 -11.64 30.74
C ASP A 61 12.37 -10.73 29.75
N PHE A 62 12.22 -9.45 30.11
CA PHE A 62 11.69 -8.43 29.21
C PHE A 62 12.44 -7.10 29.35
N GLN A 63 12.38 -6.28 28.31
CA GLN A 63 12.94 -4.94 28.26
C GLN A 63 11.95 -3.98 27.61
N LEU A 64 11.68 -2.85 28.26
CA LEU A 64 11.00 -1.74 27.60
C LEU A 64 11.94 -1.11 26.56
N LEU A 65 11.61 -1.24 25.28
CA LEU A 65 12.39 -0.67 24.18
C LEU A 65 11.93 0.76 23.88
N THR A 66 10.62 1.02 23.95
CA THR A 66 10.06 2.36 23.73
C THR A 66 8.77 2.52 24.52
N LYS A 67 8.70 3.59 25.32
CA LYS A 67 7.50 3.98 26.06
C LYS A 67 6.51 4.69 25.14
N SER A 68 5.26 4.24 25.12
CA SER A 68 4.17 4.96 24.47
C SER A 68 3.67 6.06 25.39
N LEU A 69 4.01 7.31 25.08
CA LEU A 69 3.60 8.47 25.88
C LEU A 69 2.16 8.90 25.63
N ARG A 70 1.52 8.35 24.58
CA ARG A 70 0.11 8.60 24.26
C ARG A 70 -0.62 7.26 24.23
N PRO A 71 -1.82 7.16 24.83
CA PRO A 71 -2.58 5.92 24.79
C PRO A 71 -2.99 5.58 23.36
N LEU A 72 -2.98 4.30 23.03
CA LEU A 72 -3.60 3.82 21.79
C LEU A 72 -5.13 3.97 21.88
N PRO A 73 -5.80 4.30 20.77
CA PRO A 73 -7.25 4.46 20.75
C PRO A 73 -7.95 3.11 20.94
N ASP A 74 -9.08 3.10 21.65
CA ASP A 74 -9.85 1.90 21.95
C ASP A 74 -10.80 1.56 20.79
N LYS A 75 -10.50 0.46 20.08
CA LYS A 75 -11.31 -0.03 18.96
C LYS A 75 -12.71 -0.47 19.39
N GLN A 76 -12.89 -0.96 20.62
CA GLN A 76 -14.18 -1.49 21.11
C GLN A 76 -15.13 -0.38 21.55
N LYS A 77 -14.59 0.76 22.01
CA LYS A 77 -15.39 1.93 22.37
C LYS A 77 -15.77 2.81 21.18
N GLY A 78 -15.23 2.49 20.00
CA GLY A 78 -15.42 3.33 18.82
C GLY A 78 -14.71 4.68 18.95
N ASP A 79 -13.53 4.72 19.58
CA ASP A 79 -12.71 5.95 19.69
C ASP A 79 -11.82 6.18 18.45
N PHE A 80 -11.83 5.22 17.50
CA PHE A 80 -11.13 5.32 16.21
C PHE A 80 -11.99 5.12 14.95
N PRO A 81 -13.22 5.67 14.82
CA PRO A 81 -14.03 5.50 13.62
C PRO A 81 -13.86 6.65 12.61
N ASP A 82 -13.17 7.74 12.97
CA ASP A 82 -13.07 8.89 12.08
C ASP A 82 -12.07 8.62 10.95
N THR A 83 -12.61 8.61 9.74
CA THR A 83 -11.86 8.44 8.49
C THR A 83 -10.76 9.49 8.37
N GLU A 84 -10.98 10.70 8.89
CA GLU A 84 -9.99 11.77 8.88
C GLU A 84 -8.79 11.45 9.79
N MET A 85 -9.04 10.96 11.00
CA MET A 85 -7.97 10.55 11.93
C MET A 85 -7.13 9.41 11.37
N ARG A 86 -7.75 8.42 10.71
CA ARG A 86 -7.02 7.33 10.03
C ARG A 86 -6.05 7.86 8.98
N TYR A 87 -6.44 8.90 8.26
CA TYR A 87 -5.61 9.49 7.21
C TYR A 87 -4.50 10.39 7.78
N ARG A 88 -4.79 11.17 8.82
CA ARG A 88 -3.81 12.06 9.47
C ARG A 88 -2.81 11.31 10.35
N GLN A 89 -3.25 10.27 11.04
CA GLN A 89 -2.46 9.46 11.97
C GLN A 89 -2.32 8.03 11.47
N ARG A 90 -1.82 7.88 10.23
CA ARG A 90 -1.68 6.57 9.59
C ARG A 90 -0.91 5.55 10.43
N TYR A 91 0.10 5.99 11.18
CA TYR A 91 0.88 5.13 12.07
C TYR A 91 0.01 4.50 13.18
N VAL A 92 -0.96 5.23 13.73
CA VAL A 92 -1.92 4.68 14.71
C VAL A 92 -2.86 3.70 14.04
N ASP A 93 -3.41 4.06 12.87
CA ASP A 93 -4.30 3.19 12.09
C ASP A 93 -3.64 1.85 11.76
N LEU A 94 -2.37 1.84 11.36
CA LEU A 94 -1.63 0.59 11.07
C LEU A 94 -1.32 -0.27 12.30
N ILE A 95 -1.33 0.30 13.51
CA ILE A 95 -1.16 -0.43 14.76
C ILE A 95 -2.47 -1.11 15.17
N VAL A 96 -3.60 -0.40 15.06
CA VAL A 96 -4.90 -0.87 15.60
C VAL A 96 -5.81 -1.53 14.56
N ASN A 97 -5.52 -1.35 13.27
CA ASN A 97 -6.33 -1.83 12.16
C ASN A 97 -5.56 -2.74 11.20
N GLU A 98 -5.73 -4.04 11.38
CA GLU A 98 -5.16 -5.09 10.54
C GLU A 98 -5.65 -5.03 9.09
N GLU A 99 -6.91 -4.62 8.86
CA GLU A 99 -7.45 -4.46 7.50
C GLU A 99 -6.70 -3.37 6.74
N SER A 100 -6.46 -2.22 7.38
CA SER A 100 -5.64 -1.15 6.79
C SER A 100 -4.26 -1.67 6.40
N ARG A 101 -3.60 -2.45 7.27
CA ARG A 101 -2.29 -3.04 6.99
C ARG A 101 -2.33 -3.99 5.78
N SER A 102 -3.29 -4.90 5.74
CA SER A 102 -3.49 -5.83 4.62
C SER A 102 -3.71 -5.11 3.29
N VAL A 103 -4.38 -3.95 3.28
CA VAL A 103 -4.52 -3.10 2.08
C VAL A 103 -3.16 -2.60 1.58
N PHE A 104 -2.26 -2.13 2.47
CA PHE A 104 -0.92 -1.69 2.07
C PHE A 104 -0.05 -2.85 1.58
N GLU A 105 -0.10 -4.00 2.24
CA GLU A 105 0.61 -5.21 1.82
C GLU A 105 0.14 -5.69 0.45
N THR A 106 -1.18 -5.73 0.24
CA THR A 106 -1.77 -6.07 -1.06
C THR A 106 -1.33 -5.07 -2.13
N ARG A 107 -1.35 -3.76 -1.84
CA ARG A 107 -0.84 -2.74 -2.77
C ARG A 107 0.63 -2.98 -3.15
N SER A 108 1.48 -3.33 -2.17
CA SER A 108 2.89 -3.66 -2.41
C SER A 108 3.04 -4.88 -3.32
N ARG A 109 2.25 -5.93 -3.07
CA ARG A 109 2.21 -7.14 -3.91
C ARG A 109 1.75 -6.84 -5.33
N ILE A 110 0.73 -5.99 -5.53
CA ILE A 110 0.28 -5.56 -6.86
C ILE A 110 1.41 -4.82 -7.59
N ILE A 111 2.10 -3.89 -6.94
CA ILE A 111 3.24 -3.15 -7.52
C ILE A 111 4.37 -4.10 -7.94
N LYS A 112 4.75 -5.03 -7.06
CA LYS A 112 5.77 -6.05 -7.37
C LYS A 112 5.35 -6.93 -8.55
N PHE A 113 4.09 -7.36 -8.56
CA PHE A 113 3.53 -8.18 -9.63
C PHE A 113 3.58 -7.45 -10.97
N MET A 114 3.14 -6.19 -11.02
CA MET A 114 3.14 -5.39 -12.26
C MET A 114 4.55 -5.30 -12.85
N ARG A 115 5.58 -5.01 -12.04
CA ARG A 115 6.97 -4.97 -12.53
C ARG A 115 7.39 -6.29 -13.16
N GLY A 116 7.21 -7.40 -12.44
CA GLY A 116 7.54 -8.74 -12.95
C GLY A 116 6.79 -9.08 -14.25
N TYR A 117 5.51 -8.75 -14.33
CA TYR A 117 4.70 -8.97 -15.53
C TYR A 117 5.25 -8.23 -16.76
N PHE A 118 5.61 -6.96 -16.63
CA PHE A 118 6.17 -6.18 -17.74
C PHE A 118 7.58 -6.64 -18.11
N GLU A 119 8.42 -6.98 -17.12
CA GLU A 119 9.76 -7.56 -17.33
C GLU A 119 9.70 -8.89 -18.10
N GLU A 120 8.80 -9.81 -17.72
CA GLU A 120 8.58 -11.09 -18.41
C GLU A 120 8.15 -10.92 -19.87
N LEU A 121 7.41 -9.84 -20.17
CA LEU A 121 7.00 -9.47 -21.53
C LEU A 121 8.08 -8.71 -22.31
N GLY A 122 9.26 -8.50 -21.71
CA GLY A 122 10.42 -7.85 -22.31
C GLY A 122 10.30 -6.33 -22.39
N PHE A 123 9.50 -5.70 -21.52
CA PHE A 123 9.52 -4.25 -21.37
C PHE A 123 10.69 -3.83 -20.47
N MET A 124 11.34 -2.72 -20.83
CA MET A 124 12.36 -2.08 -20.02
C MET A 124 11.71 -1.10 -19.05
N GLU A 125 11.91 -1.27 -17.74
CA GLU A 125 11.56 -0.24 -16.75
C GLU A 125 12.49 0.95 -16.93
N VAL A 126 11.92 2.16 -16.99
CA VAL A 126 12.65 3.42 -17.17
C VAL A 126 12.15 4.47 -16.19
N GLU A 127 12.99 5.46 -15.91
CA GLU A 127 12.62 6.64 -15.13
C GLU A 127 12.77 7.90 -15.99
N THR A 128 11.71 8.71 -16.07
CA THR A 128 11.70 9.97 -16.83
C THR A 128 11.53 11.19 -15.92
N PRO A 129 11.90 12.40 -16.37
CA PRO A 129 11.85 13.59 -15.51
C PRO A 129 10.47 13.87 -14.91
N MET A 130 10.43 14.04 -13.58
CA MET A 130 9.25 14.52 -12.86
C MET A 130 9.11 16.04 -12.85
N MET A 131 10.20 16.77 -13.09
CA MET A 131 10.19 18.22 -13.30
C MET A 131 10.38 18.50 -14.79
N GLN A 132 9.45 19.21 -15.40
CA GLN A 132 9.40 19.48 -16.84
C GLN A 132 9.34 20.99 -17.08
N VAL A 133 10.02 21.49 -18.12
CA VAL A 133 9.94 22.91 -18.53
C VAL A 133 8.56 23.22 -19.14
N ILE A 134 7.99 22.25 -19.85
CA ILE A 134 6.65 22.34 -20.42
C ILE A 134 5.89 21.08 -19.97
N PRO A 135 4.81 21.22 -19.17
CA PRO A 135 4.02 20.07 -18.77
C PRO A 135 3.21 19.56 -19.97
N GLY A 136 3.11 18.25 -20.13
CA GLY A 136 2.37 17.63 -21.23
C GLY A 136 2.04 16.16 -20.99
N GLY A 137 1.39 15.53 -21.97
CA GLY A 137 0.96 14.12 -21.91
C GLY A 137 -0.40 13.89 -21.25
N ALA A 138 -1.00 14.91 -20.62
CA ALA A 138 -2.39 14.85 -20.15
C ALA A 138 -3.00 16.26 -20.08
N THR A 139 -4.32 16.35 -20.18
CA THR A 139 -5.07 17.58 -19.91
C THR A 139 -5.33 17.71 -18.41
N ALA A 140 -4.42 18.37 -17.70
CA ALA A 140 -4.53 18.61 -16.25
C ALA A 140 -3.82 19.91 -15.86
N ARG A 141 -4.23 20.52 -14.73
CA ARG A 141 -3.53 21.70 -14.19
C ARG A 141 -2.25 21.24 -13.48
N PRO A 142 -1.06 21.75 -13.84
CA PRO A 142 0.20 21.33 -13.21
C PRO A 142 0.43 22.04 -11.87
N PHE A 143 1.29 21.47 -11.04
CA PHE A 143 1.97 22.22 -9.98
C PHE A 143 3.17 22.96 -10.57
N ILE A 144 3.36 24.20 -10.15
CA ILE A 144 4.46 25.07 -10.60
C ILE A 144 5.48 25.15 -9.46
N THR A 145 6.76 25.06 -9.79
CA THR A 145 7.89 25.27 -8.88
C THR A 145 8.97 26.08 -9.60
N HIS A 146 10.05 26.45 -8.90
CA HIS A 146 11.09 27.32 -9.43
C HIS A 146 12.48 26.75 -9.13
N HIS A 147 13.33 26.69 -10.16
CA HIS A 147 14.69 26.19 -10.05
C HIS A 147 15.69 27.35 -9.87
N ASN A 148 15.99 27.70 -8.62
CA ASN A 148 16.79 28.89 -8.25
C ASN A 148 18.10 29.07 -9.04
N ALA A 149 18.89 28.02 -9.25
CA ALA A 149 20.19 28.15 -9.91
C ALA A 149 20.11 28.35 -11.44
N LEU A 150 18.96 28.00 -12.04
CA LEU A 150 18.71 28.18 -13.47
C LEU A 150 17.75 29.35 -13.73
N ASP A 151 17.28 30.00 -12.66
CA ASP A 151 16.32 31.10 -12.68
C ASP A 151 15.15 30.87 -13.65
N GLN A 152 14.52 29.69 -13.54
CA GLN A 152 13.43 29.29 -14.42
C GLN A 152 12.33 28.53 -13.67
N ASP A 153 11.10 28.72 -14.14
CA ASP A 153 9.95 27.96 -13.67
C ASP A 153 9.98 26.54 -14.26
N MET A 154 9.56 25.59 -13.43
CA MET A 154 9.45 24.18 -13.74
C MET A 154 8.09 23.66 -13.28
N TYR A 155 7.64 22.57 -13.89
CA TYR A 155 6.33 21.99 -13.62
C TYR A 155 6.49 20.55 -13.17
N LEU A 156 5.78 20.16 -12.10
CA LEU A 156 5.68 18.74 -11.76
C LEU A 156 4.83 18.04 -12.84
N ARG A 157 5.31 16.89 -13.33
CA ARG A 157 4.70 16.22 -14.46
C ARG A 157 3.25 15.78 -14.17
N VAL A 158 2.39 15.97 -15.15
CA VAL A 158 1.01 15.43 -15.14
C VAL A 158 0.93 14.01 -15.75
N ALA A 159 1.92 13.67 -16.60
CA ALA A 159 2.16 12.36 -17.21
C ALA A 159 3.61 12.25 -17.75
N PRO A 160 4.22 11.05 -17.78
CA PRO A 160 5.48 10.78 -18.48
C PRO A 160 5.37 10.52 -20.00
N GLU A 161 4.16 10.38 -20.55
CA GLU A 161 3.87 10.05 -21.97
C GLU A 161 4.87 10.59 -23.00
N LEU A 162 5.12 11.92 -23.00
CA LEU A 162 5.96 12.53 -24.03
C LEU A 162 7.42 12.08 -23.96
N TYR A 163 7.93 11.79 -22.76
CA TYR A 163 9.29 11.28 -22.59
C TYR A 163 9.38 9.82 -22.97
N LEU A 164 8.39 9.00 -22.60
CA LEU A 164 8.35 7.60 -22.99
C LEU A 164 8.28 7.45 -24.53
N LYS A 165 7.51 8.29 -25.22
CA LYS A 165 7.48 8.31 -26.70
C LYS A 165 8.83 8.72 -27.31
N ARG A 166 9.61 9.60 -26.69
CA ARG A 166 10.98 9.92 -27.16
C ARG A 166 11.89 8.70 -27.09
N LEU A 167 11.72 7.84 -26.08
CA LEU A 167 12.45 6.58 -25.96
C LEU A 167 12.07 5.59 -27.07
N ILE A 168 10.78 5.50 -27.42
CA ILE A 168 10.33 4.71 -28.58
C ILE A 168 11.00 5.23 -29.87
N VAL A 169 11.02 6.55 -30.08
CA VAL A 169 11.68 7.17 -31.24
C VAL A 169 13.18 6.85 -31.27
N ALA A 170 13.82 6.73 -30.11
CA ALA A 170 15.23 6.35 -29.98
C ALA A 170 15.51 4.85 -30.21
N GLY A 171 14.47 4.04 -30.45
CA GLY A 171 14.60 2.60 -30.75
C GLY A 171 14.39 1.67 -29.56
N LEU A 172 13.92 2.17 -28.41
CA LEU A 172 13.49 1.30 -27.31
C LEU A 172 12.07 0.80 -27.58
N ASP A 173 11.93 -0.39 -28.16
CA ASP A 173 10.64 -0.89 -28.64
C ASP A 173 9.59 -1.14 -27.53
N LYS A 174 10.00 -1.38 -26.29
CA LYS A 174 9.11 -1.66 -25.16
C LYS A 174 9.63 -1.01 -23.90
N VAL A 175 8.92 0.00 -23.40
CA VAL A 175 9.27 0.71 -22.16
C VAL A 175 8.06 0.83 -21.26
N PHE A 176 8.28 0.83 -19.95
CA PHE A 176 7.25 1.18 -18.97
C PHE A 176 7.83 1.99 -17.81
N GLU A 177 6.99 2.79 -17.19
CA GLU A 177 7.31 3.52 -15.96
C GLU A 177 6.13 3.38 -14.98
N LEU A 178 6.43 3.00 -13.74
CA LEU A 178 5.45 2.91 -12.64
C LEU A 178 5.84 3.90 -11.54
N ASN A 179 5.33 5.12 -11.61
CA ASN A 179 5.81 6.19 -10.73
C ASN A 179 4.78 7.32 -10.54
N ARG A 180 5.15 8.39 -9.83
CA ARG A 180 4.24 9.47 -9.40
C ARG A 180 3.92 10.43 -10.54
N ASN A 181 2.65 10.81 -10.63
CA ASN A 181 2.13 11.96 -11.37
C ASN A 181 1.51 12.97 -10.39
N PHE A 182 1.49 14.23 -10.79
CA PHE A 182 1.02 15.35 -9.97
C PHE A 182 -0.01 16.16 -10.73
N ARG A 183 -1.20 16.38 -10.13
CA ARG A 183 -2.27 17.20 -10.72
C ARG A 183 -2.84 18.15 -9.67
N ASN A 184 -2.79 19.43 -9.97
CA ASN A 184 -3.26 20.50 -9.09
C ASN A 184 -4.77 20.70 -9.23
N GLU A 185 -5.51 19.71 -8.73
CA GLU A 185 -6.96 19.57 -8.83
C GLU A 185 -7.59 19.38 -7.44
N GLY A 186 -8.92 19.36 -7.38
CA GLY A 186 -9.65 19.16 -6.12
C GLY A 186 -9.46 17.76 -5.52
N LEU A 187 -9.42 17.70 -4.19
CA LEU A 187 -9.40 16.45 -3.42
C LEU A 187 -10.78 15.78 -3.40
N SER A 188 -10.82 14.46 -3.55
CA SER A 188 -12.04 13.67 -3.34
C SER A 188 -11.69 12.21 -3.02
N THR A 189 -12.70 11.37 -2.78
CA THR A 189 -12.51 9.92 -2.57
C THR A 189 -11.86 9.20 -3.76
N ARG A 190 -11.81 9.83 -4.93
CA ARG A 190 -11.21 9.28 -6.16
C ARG A 190 -10.05 10.11 -6.72
N HIS A 191 -9.72 11.25 -6.10
CA HIS A 191 -8.71 12.18 -6.62
C HIS A 191 -7.76 12.62 -5.50
N ASN A 192 -6.47 12.29 -5.68
CA ASN A 192 -5.38 12.75 -4.83
C ASN A 192 -4.39 13.56 -5.69
N PRO A 193 -3.84 14.70 -5.20
CA PRO A 193 -2.96 15.57 -5.97
C PRO A 193 -1.68 14.90 -6.49
N GLU A 194 -1.26 13.83 -5.81
CA GLU A 194 -0.20 12.94 -6.26
C GLU A 194 -0.71 11.50 -6.31
N PHE A 195 -0.41 10.77 -7.39
CA PHE A 195 -0.89 9.41 -7.54
C PHE A 195 0.05 8.60 -8.42
N THR A 196 0.09 7.29 -8.19
CA THR A 196 0.93 6.38 -8.97
C THR A 196 0.21 5.98 -10.24
N MET A 197 0.89 6.13 -11.37
CA MET A 197 0.43 5.65 -12.67
C MET A 197 1.45 4.66 -13.22
N LEU A 198 0.91 3.65 -13.89
CA LEU A 198 1.66 2.81 -14.81
C LEU A 198 1.44 3.37 -16.22
N GLU A 199 2.51 3.74 -16.91
CA GLU A 199 2.47 4.03 -18.34
C GLU A 199 3.44 3.11 -19.06
N PHE A 200 3.01 2.57 -20.20
CA PHE A 200 3.83 1.68 -21.02
C PHE A 200 3.62 1.96 -22.50
N TYR A 201 4.67 1.74 -23.28
CA TYR A 201 4.67 1.93 -24.72
C TYR A 201 5.31 0.72 -25.39
N LYS A 202 4.69 0.26 -26.48
CA LYS A 202 5.12 -0.89 -27.28
C LYS A 202 5.10 -0.49 -28.76
N ALA A 203 6.26 -0.44 -29.39
CA ALA A 203 6.39 -0.21 -30.83
C ALA A 203 5.69 -1.32 -31.61
N TYR A 204 5.19 -0.97 -32.80
CA TYR A 204 4.48 -1.87 -33.72
C TYR A 204 3.19 -2.50 -33.16
N ALA A 205 2.69 -2.04 -32.01
CA ALA A 205 1.41 -2.45 -31.46
C ALA A 205 0.29 -1.47 -31.83
N ARG A 206 -0.94 -1.99 -31.93
CA ARG A 206 -2.17 -1.22 -32.04
C ARG A 206 -2.92 -1.28 -30.71
N TYR A 207 -3.93 -0.43 -30.55
CA TYR A 207 -4.71 -0.39 -29.30
C TYR A 207 -5.39 -1.73 -28.97
N GLN A 208 -5.70 -2.57 -29.96
CA GLN A 208 -6.23 -3.93 -29.72
C GLN A 208 -5.25 -4.81 -28.94
N ASP A 209 -3.96 -4.77 -29.31
CA ASP A 209 -2.92 -5.51 -28.59
C ASP A 209 -2.80 -5.00 -27.14
N LEU A 210 -3.07 -3.71 -26.93
CA LEU A 210 -3.04 -3.10 -25.59
C LEU A 210 -4.29 -3.43 -24.76
N MET A 211 -5.46 -3.59 -25.40
CA MET A 211 -6.67 -4.09 -24.74
C MET A 211 -6.44 -5.51 -24.21
N ASP A 212 -5.90 -6.39 -25.06
CA ASP A 212 -5.60 -7.79 -24.68
C ASP A 212 -4.56 -7.85 -23.55
N LEU A 213 -3.50 -7.04 -23.62
CA LEU A 213 -2.46 -6.95 -22.58
C LEU A 213 -3.01 -6.41 -21.25
N THR A 214 -3.92 -5.44 -21.30
CA THR A 214 -4.54 -4.85 -20.11
C THR A 214 -5.46 -5.86 -19.43
N GLU A 215 -6.26 -6.58 -20.22
CA GLU A 215 -7.13 -7.65 -19.72
C GLU A 215 -6.33 -8.77 -19.04
N ASP A 216 -5.26 -9.26 -19.68
CA ASP A 216 -4.39 -10.28 -19.09
C ASP A 216 -3.72 -9.78 -17.81
N LEU A 217 -3.26 -8.52 -17.78
CA LEU A 217 -2.67 -7.91 -16.57
C LEU A 217 -3.64 -7.96 -15.39
N PHE A 218 -4.88 -7.46 -15.55
CA PHE A 218 -5.86 -7.46 -14.47
C PHE A 218 -6.27 -8.88 -14.05
N ARG A 219 -6.47 -9.78 -15.00
CA ARG A 219 -6.79 -11.19 -14.72
C ARG A 219 -5.70 -11.87 -13.89
N ARG A 220 -4.43 -11.67 -14.25
CA ARG A 220 -3.31 -12.26 -13.51
C ARG A 220 -3.11 -11.61 -12.16
N ILE A 221 -3.28 -10.29 -12.02
CA ILE A 221 -3.28 -9.63 -10.69
C ILE A 221 -4.35 -10.25 -9.79
N ALA A 222 -5.58 -10.39 -10.27
CA ALA A 222 -6.66 -10.97 -9.49
C ALA A 222 -6.31 -12.42 -9.06
N LYS A 223 -5.86 -13.25 -9.99
CA LYS A 223 -5.49 -14.63 -9.70
C LYS A 223 -4.28 -14.78 -8.76
N GLU A 224 -3.17 -14.10 -9.04
CA GLU A 224 -1.88 -14.31 -8.37
C GLU A 224 -1.77 -13.51 -7.06
N VAL A 225 -2.36 -12.31 -7.01
CA VAL A 225 -2.30 -11.45 -5.83
C VAL A 225 -3.48 -11.70 -4.91
N ILE A 226 -4.70 -11.75 -5.44
CA ILE A 226 -5.92 -11.89 -4.63
C ILE A 226 -6.27 -13.38 -4.41
N GLY A 227 -5.84 -14.28 -5.29
CA GLY A 227 -6.14 -15.71 -5.21
C GLY A 227 -7.45 -16.11 -5.90
N SER A 228 -8.14 -15.15 -6.53
CA SER A 228 -9.43 -15.35 -7.19
C SER A 228 -9.57 -14.40 -8.38
N THR A 229 -10.15 -14.87 -9.48
CA THR A 229 -10.55 -14.02 -10.61
C THR A 229 -11.87 -13.30 -10.36
N THR A 230 -12.64 -13.72 -9.34
CA THR A 230 -13.89 -13.09 -8.94
C THR A 230 -13.65 -12.27 -7.68
N ILE A 231 -13.96 -10.97 -7.73
CA ILE A 231 -13.76 -10.00 -6.65
C ILE A 231 -15.10 -9.38 -6.28
N ASN A 232 -15.41 -9.33 -4.99
CA ASN A 232 -16.57 -8.57 -4.49
C ASN A 232 -16.13 -7.16 -4.10
N TYR A 233 -16.82 -6.14 -4.61
CA TYR A 233 -16.60 -4.75 -4.24
C TYR A 233 -17.94 -4.04 -4.05
N GLN A 234 -18.16 -3.54 -2.83
CA GLN A 234 -19.40 -2.83 -2.43
C GLN A 234 -20.69 -3.58 -2.79
N GLY A 235 -20.69 -4.91 -2.59
CA GLY A 235 -21.85 -5.77 -2.85
C GLY A 235 -22.04 -6.15 -4.32
N THR A 236 -21.16 -5.69 -5.22
CA THR A 236 -21.14 -6.08 -6.63
C THR A 236 -20.02 -7.08 -6.87
N GLU A 237 -20.33 -8.14 -7.62
CA GLU A 237 -19.36 -9.14 -8.04
C GLU A 237 -18.73 -8.75 -9.39
N TYR A 238 -17.41 -8.78 -9.47
CA TYR A 238 -16.63 -8.50 -10.67
C TYR A 238 -15.83 -9.75 -11.06
N ASP A 239 -16.07 -10.28 -12.25
CA ASP A 239 -15.36 -11.43 -12.78
C ASP A 239 -14.31 -11.00 -13.82
N PHE A 240 -13.04 -11.26 -13.51
CA PHE A 240 -11.87 -11.00 -14.35
C PHE A 240 -11.46 -12.22 -15.20
N ALA A 241 -12.11 -13.38 -15.05
CA ALA A 241 -11.78 -14.58 -15.80
C ALA A 241 -12.16 -14.46 -17.28
N ASN A 242 -13.30 -13.85 -17.56
CA ASN A 242 -13.83 -13.72 -18.91
C ASN A 242 -13.19 -12.55 -19.69
N PRO A 243 -13.31 -12.53 -21.02
CA PRO A 243 -12.94 -11.37 -21.82
C PRO A 243 -13.74 -10.14 -21.43
N PHE A 244 -13.07 -8.98 -21.38
CA PHE A 244 -13.74 -7.74 -21.01
C PHE A 244 -14.68 -7.30 -22.14
N THR A 245 -15.86 -6.82 -21.75
CA THR A 245 -16.83 -6.24 -22.70
C THR A 245 -16.21 -5.06 -23.44
N ARG A 246 -16.19 -5.11 -24.78
CA ARG A 246 -15.68 -4.03 -25.63
C ARG A 246 -16.84 -3.29 -26.27
N LEU A 247 -17.04 -2.04 -25.87
CA LEU A 247 -18.08 -1.16 -26.42
C LEU A 247 -17.42 0.07 -27.05
N THR A 248 -18.01 0.53 -28.15
CA THR A 248 -17.69 1.88 -28.65
C THR A 248 -18.36 2.93 -27.76
N VAL A 249 -17.82 4.15 -27.74
CA VAL A 249 -18.41 5.27 -26.99
C VAL A 249 -19.88 5.49 -27.37
N GLY A 250 -20.21 5.42 -28.67
CA GLY A 250 -21.59 5.56 -29.16
C GLY A 250 -22.53 4.46 -28.67
N CYS A 251 -22.07 3.20 -28.66
CA CYS A 251 -22.86 2.08 -28.13
C CYS A 251 -23.12 2.24 -26.63
N TYR A 252 -22.13 2.68 -25.85
CA TYR A 252 -22.27 2.85 -24.40
C TYR A 252 -23.39 3.84 -24.04
N TYR A 253 -23.46 4.99 -24.71
CA TYR A 253 -24.54 5.97 -24.50
C TYR A 253 -25.93 5.48 -24.92
N SER A 254 -26.02 4.37 -25.66
CA SER A 254 -27.30 3.78 -26.07
C SER A 254 -27.81 2.72 -25.07
N ILE A 255 -26.99 2.35 -24.08
CA ILE A 255 -27.28 1.31 -23.07
C ILE A 255 -27.47 1.91 -21.66
N LEU A 256 -27.10 3.19 -21.48
CA LEU A 256 -27.45 4.02 -20.33
C LEU A 256 -28.80 4.70 -20.54
#